data_AF-A0A7J3NTT1-F1
#
_entry.id   AF-A0A7J3NTT1-F1
#
_cell.length_a   1.000
_cell.length_b   1.000
_cell.length_c   1.000
_cell.angle_alpha   90.00
_cell.angle_beta   90.00
_cell.angle_gamma   90.00
#
_symmetry.space_group_name_H-M   'P 1'
#
loop_
_entity.id
_entity.type
_entity.pdbx_description
1 polymer ?
#
loop_
_entity_poly.entity_id
_entity_poly.type
_entity_poly.pdbx_seq_one_letter_code
_entity_poly.pdbx_strand_id
1 'polypeptide(L)' 'VDIARRIAMAARIRLPREFRRQVCRHCKGFILPGVSCRVRIKQRREPHVVITCLKCGGYMRIPLGKRKRGENKGE' A
#
# COMPACT_ATOMS: atom_id res chain seq x y z
N VAL A 1 4.83 11.29 10.62
CA VAL A 1 3.99 11.18 9.40
C VAL A 1 3.01 12.34 9.30
N ASP A 2 2.64 12.95 10.42
CA ASP A 2 1.59 13.95 10.52
C ASP A 2 1.85 15.23 9.73
N ILE A 3 3.11 15.67 9.63
CA ILE A 3 3.51 16.86 8.87
C ILE A 3 3.21 16.68 7.38
N ALA A 4 3.63 15.56 6.78
CA ALA A 4 3.40 15.27 5.36
C ALA A 4 1.90 15.22 5.02
N ARG A 5 1.07 14.69 5.93
CA ARG A 5 -0.39 14.65 5.74
C ARG A 5 -1.02 16.05 5.84
N ARG A 6 -0.57 16.87 6.79
CA ARG A 6 -1.03 18.26 6.95
C ARG A 6 -0.69 19.09 5.71
N ILE A 7 0.52 18.95 5.16
CA ILE A 7 0.92 19.62 3.92
C ILE A 7 0.05 19.16 2.75
N ALA A 8 -0.15 17.85 2.58
CA ALA A 8 -0.99 17.33 1.50
C ALA A 8 -2.45 17.79 1.58
N MET A 9 -3.00 17.90 2.80
CA MET A 9 -4.34 18.43 3.02
C MET A 9 -4.41 19.94 2.73
N ALA A 10 -3.43 20.72 3.21
CA ALA A 10 -3.36 22.16 2.97
C ALA A 10 -3.23 22.48 1.47
N ALA A 11 -2.36 21.74 0.77
CA ALA A 11 -2.18 21.87 -0.68
C ALA A 11 -3.32 21.26 -1.51
N ARG A 12 -4.25 20.52 -0.89
CA ARG A 12 -5.32 19.74 -1.56
C ARG A 12 -4.79 18.77 -2.64
N ILE A 13 -3.57 18.25 -2.45
CA ILE A 13 -2.91 17.33 -3.37
C ILE A 13 -3.17 15.89 -2.94
N ARG A 14 -3.49 15.02 -3.90
CA ARG A 14 -3.54 13.58 -3.66
C ARG A 14 -2.12 13.04 -3.47
N LEU A 15 -1.84 12.45 -2.30
CA LEU A 15 -0.56 11.80 -2.06
C LEU A 15 -0.27 10.76 -3.17
N PRO A 16 0.95 10.76 -3.75
CA PRO A 16 1.38 9.75 -4.71
C PRO A 16 1.12 8.33 -4.21
N ARG A 17 0.87 7.40 -5.15
CA ARG A 17 0.47 6.02 -4.81
C ARG A 17 1.50 5.29 -3.95
N GLU A 18 2.78 5.61 -4.13
CA GLU A 18 3.90 5.02 -3.38
C GLU A 18 3.82 5.37 -1.90
N PHE A 19 3.78 6.68 -1.59
CA PHE A 19 3.66 7.15 -0.21
C PHE A 19 2.34 6.73 0.45
N ARG A 20 1.25 6.64 -0.32
CA ARG A 20 -0.05 6.19 0.21
C ARG A 20 -0.02 4.73 0.67
N ARG A 21 0.86 3.89 0.13
CA ARG A 21 1.02 2.48 0.52
C ARG A 21 1.94 2.31 1.72
N GLN A 22 2.82 3.28 1.98
CA GLN A 22 3.74 3.31 3.11
C GLN A 22 3.13 3.90 4.39
N VAL A 23 1.84 4.24 4.38
CA VAL A 23 1.13 4.79 5.54
C VAL A 23 -0.05 3.91 5.88
N CYS A 24 -0.17 3.55 7.16
CA CYS A 24 -1.32 2.79 7.64
C CYS A 24 -2.58 3.64 7.59
N ARG A 25 -3.67 3.11 7.02
CA ARG A 25 -4.96 3.82 6.97
C ARG A 25 -5.63 3.98 8.33
N HIS A 26 -5.30 3.12 9.30
CA HIS A 26 -5.92 3.13 10.63
C HIS A 26 -5.14 4.02 11.60
N CYS A 27 -3.92 3.63 11.96
CA CYS A 27 -3.11 4.37 12.94
C CYS A 27 -2.32 5.53 12.36
N LYS A 28 -2.33 5.74 11.02
CA LYS A 28 -1.56 6.78 10.32
C LYS A 28 -0.04 6.69 10.54
N GLY A 29 0.42 5.57 11.11
CA GLY A 29 1.83 5.28 11.30
C GLY A 29 2.55 4.91 10.00
N PHE A 30 3.86 5.09 10.00
CA PHE A 30 4.72 4.69 8.90
C PHE A 30 4.86 3.17 8.85
N ILE A 31 4.70 2.62 7.66
CA ILE A 31 4.79 1.20 7.36
C ILE A 31 6.16 0.92 6.72
N LEU A 32 6.98 0.15 7.43
CA LEU A 32 8.24 -0.38 6.95
C LEU A 32 8.11 -1.91 6.82
N PRO A 33 8.18 -2.47 5.59
CA PRO A 33 8.17 -3.91 5.37
C PRO A 33 9.24 -4.62 6.20
N GLY A 34 8.85 -5.66 6.96
CA GLY A 34 9.76 -6.45 7.78
C GLY A 34 9.87 -5.99 9.23
N VAL A 35 9.67 -4.69 9.52
CA VAL A 35 9.79 -4.15 10.88
C VAL A 35 8.43 -3.82 11.49
N SER A 36 7.62 -2.98 10.82
CA SER A 36 6.34 -2.50 11.36
C SER A 36 5.11 -3.08 10.65
N CYS A 37 5.31 -3.85 9.58
CA CYS A 37 4.26 -4.55 8.88
C CYS A 37 4.67 -5.92 8.34
N ARG A 38 3.66 -6.74 8.10
CA ARG A 38 3.76 -8.03 7.42
C ARG A 38 3.11 -7.93 6.05
N VAL A 39 3.88 -8.17 4.99
CA VAL A 39 3.40 -8.17 3.61
C VAL A 39 3.26 -9.60 3.11
N ARG A 40 2.09 -9.97 2.58
CA ARG A 40 1.81 -11.30 2.03
C ARG A 40 1.13 -11.17 0.67
N ILE A 41 1.55 -12.01 -0.28
CA ILE A 41 0.90 -12.11 -1.58
C ILE A 41 -0.07 -13.30 -1.51
N LYS A 42 -1.35 -13.05 -1.72
CA LYS A 42 -2.39 -14.09 -1.79
C LYS A 42 -2.89 -14.20 -3.22
N GLN A 43 -2.92 -15.42 -3.75
CA GLN A 43 -3.35 -15.68 -5.13
C GLN A 43 -4.81 -16.17 -5.23
N ARG A 44 -5.46 -16.53 -4.11
CA ARG A 44 -6.81 -17.11 -4.11
C ARG A 44 -7.87 -16.04 -4.46
N ARG A 45 -8.82 -16.41 -5.35
CA ARG A 45 -9.88 -15.57 -5.95
C ARG A 45 -9.36 -14.48 -6.88
N GLU A 46 -8.67 -13.50 -6.33
CA GLU A 46 -8.00 -12.44 -7.08
C GLU A 46 -6.59 -12.23 -6.50
N PRO A 47 -5.54 -12.14 -7.33
CA PRO A 47 -4.19 -11.91 -6.83
C PRO A 47 -4.11 -10.55 -6.13
N HIS A 48 -3.81 -10.55 -4.84
CA HIS A 48 -3.75 -9.34 -4.03
C HIS A 48 -2.61 -9.38 -3.01
N VAL A 49 -2.04 -8.20 -2.76
CA VAL A 49 -1.09 -7.98 -1.67
C VAL A 49 -1.87 -7.59 -0.43
N VAL A 50 -1.66 -8.32 0.66
CA VAL A 50 -2.15 -7.99 1.99
C VAL A 50 -0.99 -7.41 2.79
N ILE A 51 -1.17 -6.18 3.26
CA ILE A 51 -0.26 -5.50 4.20
C ILE A 51 -0.96 -5.46 5.55
N THR A 52 -0.44 -6.17 6.53
CA THR A 52 -0.93 -6.14 7.91
C THR A 52 -0.03 -5.25 8.74
N CYS A 53 -0.60 -4.23 9.37
CA CYS A 53 0.14 -3.39 10.31
C CYS A 53 0.32 -4.11 11.65
N LEU A 54 1.55 -4.24 12.13
CA LEU A 54 1.82 -4.90 13.41
C LEU A 54 1.51 -4.00 14.63
N LYS A 55 1.37 -2.69 14.42
CA LYS A 55 1.04 -1.73 15.49
C LYS A 55 -0.44 -1.67 15.84
N CYS A 56 -1.34 -1.84 14.86
CA CYS A 56 -2.79 -1.69 15.05
C CYS A 56 -3.62 -2.88 14.57
N GLY A 57 -2.99 -3.89 13.97
CA GLY A 57 -3.68 -5.07 13.41
C GLY A 57 -4.47 -4.82 12.11
N GLY A 58 -4.61 -3.57 11.68
CA GLY A 58 -5.35 -3.22 10.46
C GLY A 58 -4.76 -3.84 9.19
N TYR A 59 -5.65 -4.27 8.28
CA TYR A 59 -5.29 -4.91 7.02
C TYR A 59 -5.54 -3.97 5.84
N MET A 60 -4.53 -3.79 5.00
CA MET A 60 -4.65 -3.07 3.74
C MET A 60 -4.51 -4.08 2.60
N ARG A 61 -5.45 -4.05 1.65
CA ARG A 61 -5.45 -4.94 0.48
C ARG A 61 -5.20 -4.12 -0.77
N ILE A 62 -4.23 -4.54 -1.57
CA ILE A 62 -3.91 -3.93 -2.86
C ILE A 62 -4.08 -5.03 -3.90
N PRO A 63 -5.11 -4.95 -4.77
CA PRO A 63 -5.22 -5.90 -5.87
C PRO A 63 -4.01 -5.72 -6.80
N LEU A 64 -3.35 -6.83 -7.10
CA LEU A 64 -2.42 -6.91 -8.23
C LEU A 64 -3.37 -7.00 -9.43
N GLY A 65 -3.59 -5.89 -10.13
CA GLY A 65 -4.54 -5.86 -11.25
C GLY A 65 -4.33 -7.05 -12.20
N LYS A 66 -5.38 -7.49 -12.90
CA LYS A 66 -5.27 -8.57 -13.89
C LYS A 66 -4.04 -8.28 -14.75
N ARG A 67 -3.02 -9.16 -14.69
CA ARG A 67 -1.99 -9.17 -15.73
C ARG A 67 -2.76 -9.21 -17.04
N LYS A 68 -2.63 -8.20 -17.91
CA LYS A 68 -2.99 -8.40 -19.31
C LYS A 68 -2.14 -9.60 -19.72
N ARG A 69 -2.79 -10.74 -19.99
CA ARG A 69 -2.12 -11.93 -20.51
C ARG A 69 -1.71 -11.54 -21.94
N GLY A 70 -0.53 -10.92 -22.11
CA GLY A 70 -0.05 -10.42 -23.39
C GLY A 70 0.77 -9.12 -23.34
N GLU A 71 1.89 -9.09 -22.61
CA GLU A 71 3.02 -8.20 -22.97
C GLU A 71 4.20 -9.11 -23.30
N ASN A 72 4.20 -9.64 -24.53
CA ASN A 72 5.47 -9.88 -25.22
C ASN A 72 6.07 -8.50 -25.46
N LYS A 73 7.13 -8.17 -24.72
CA LYS A 73 8.13 -7.19 -25.15
C LYS A 73 9.47 -7.90 -25.07
N GLY A 74 9.73 -8.68 -26.11
CA GLY A 74 11.08 -8.69 -26.67
C GLY A 74 11.19 -7.42 -27.50
N GLU A 75 12.04 -6.53 -27.05
CA GLU A 75 12.86 -5.55 -27.78
C GLU A 75 13.75 -4.85 -26.75
#